data_AF-A0A3M7FN61-F1
#
_entry.id   AF-A0A3M7FN61-F1
#
_cell.length_a   1.000
_cell.length_b   1.000
_cell.length_c   1.000
_cell.angle_alpha   90.00
_cell.angle_beta   90.00
_cell.angle_gamma   90.00
#
_symmetry.space_group_name_H-M   'P 1'
#
loop_
_entity.id
_entity.type
_entity.pdbx_description
1 polymer ?
#
loop_
_entity_poly.entity_id
_entity_poly.type
_entity_poly.pdbx_seq_one_letter_code
_entity_poly.pdbx_strand_id
1 'polypeptide(L)'
;MDDPIQEITPVVHLLTQGSPQEQEDTINKYFTPDASFTHPFCQTWSFNGSRKLIHSIFKWYKIMSPKIDLQVNSVAYDEANLILYLTITQTFAIWFIPFHRSPVTLTTVLHLVRSPSPSKKYLIRSQNDLYQVDQFVRFFLPWGIGSTLVSLWHAWATFFCVVLAWILAPFLRLEQAWAERRTTGAETGLMKTVSRIEEMRMRGLGRNGEAARGGEEAAAAETLEDIAGHVRVSGRETDAEVRKLMGFGSEGAGDKTQFGSMQVVRPN
;
A
#
# COMPACT_ATOMS: atom_id res chain seq x y z
N MET A 1 -16.47 10.62 -13.81
CA MET A 1 -16.15 9.55 -14.77
C MET A 1 -17.21 8.48 -14.63
N ASP A 2 -17.70 7.96 -15.74
CA ASP A 2 -18.57 6.80 -15.79
C ASP A 2 -17.72 5.52 -15.84
N ASP A 3 -16.63 5.52 -16.62
CA ASP A 3 -15.55 4.52 -16.59
C ASP A 3 -14.19 5.20 -16.25
N PRO A 4 -13.64 4.96 -15.04
CA PRO A 4 -12.40 5.61 -14.62
C PRO A 4 -11.17 5.15 -15.41
N ILE A 5 -11.15 3.94 -15.98
CA ILE A 5 -9.98 3.43 -16.72
C ILE A 5 -9.87 4.13 -18.08
N GLN A 6 -11.00 4.27 -18.78
CA GLN A 6 -11.03 4.87 -20.11
C GLN A 6 -10.96 6.40 -20.07
N GLU A 7 -11.57 7.03 -19.07
CA GLU A 7 -11.70 8.49 -19.03
C GLU A 7 -10.52 9.21 -18.36
N ILE A 8 -9.73 8.54 -17.52
CA ILE A 8 -8.72 9.26 -16.72
C ILE A 8 -7.59 9.85 -17.56
N THR A 9 -7.14 9.17 -18.61
CA THR A 9 -6.04 9.65 -19.45
C THR A 9 -6.41 11.00 -20.09
N PRO A 10 -7.57 11.14 -20.78
CA PRO A 10 -8.06 12.45 -21.22
C PRO A 10 -8.16 13.49 -20.10
N VAL A 11 -8.60 13.11 -18.91
CA VAL A 11 -8.69 14.02 -17.75
C VAL A 11 -7.32 14.57 -17.37
N VAL A 12 -6.29 13.72 -17.29
CA VAL A 12 -4.91 14.15 -16.97
C VAL A 12 -4.37 15.08 -18.06
N HIS A 13 -4.64 14.80 -19.33
CA HIS A 13 -4.25 15.71 -20.42
C HIS A 13 -4.96 17.06 -20.31
N LEU A 14 -6.26 17.10 -20.03
CA LEU A 14 -6.98 18.36 -19.81
C LEU A 14 -6.44 19.14 -18.61
N LEU A 15 -6.09 18.45 -17.52
CA LEU A 15 -5.53 19.06 -16.31
C LEU A 15 -4.15 19.66 -16.52
N THR A 16 -3.34 19.15 -17.44
CA THR A 16 -1.92 19.55 -17.58
C THR A 16 -1.63 20.31 -18.88
N GLN A 17 -2.21 19.86 -19.98
CA GLN A 17 -2.00 20.39 -21.33
C GLN A 17 -3.14 21.30 -21.80
N GLY A 18 -4.35 21.17 -21.23
CA GLY A 18 -5.51 22.01 -21.55
C GLY A 18 -5.30 23.50 -21.29
N SER A 19 -6.17 24.33 -21.86
CA SER A 19 -6.24 25.77 -21.57
C SER A 19 -6.62 26.04 -20.11
N PRO A 20 -6.39 27.24 -19.57
CA PRO A 20 -6.78 27.57 -18.19
C PRO A 20 -8.26 27.32 -17.91
N GLN A 21 -9.13 27.60 -18.89
CA GLN A 21 -10.57 27.36 -18.75
C GLN A 21 -10.88 25.86 -18.73
N GLU A 22 -10.32 25.09 -19.65
CA GLU A 22 -10.51 23.63 -19.68
C GLU A 22 -9.99 22.96 -18.41
N GLN A 23 -8.87 23.45 -17.87
CA GLN A 23 -8.30 22.97 -16.61
C GLN A 23 -9.26 23.26 -15.44
N GLU A 24 -9.80 24.47 -15.35
CA GLU A 24 -10.80 24.85 -14.35
C GLU A 24 -12.08 24.01 -14.47
N ASP A 25 -12.63 23.87 -15.66
CA ASP A 25 -13.84 23.09 -15.92
C ASP A 25 -13.62 21.61 -15.57
N THR A 26 -12.44 21.07 -15.89
CA THR A 26 -12.05 19.70 -15.56
C THR A 26 -11.97 19.49 -14.05
N ILE A 27 -11.34 20.40 -13.31
CA ILE A 27 -11.30 20.33 -11.84
C ILE A 27 -12.71 20.39 -11.26
N ASN A 28 -13.56 21.30 -11.75
CA ASN A 28 -14.93 21.44 -11.26
C ASN A 28 -15.80 20.21 -11.55
N LYS A 29 -15.58 19.54 -12.69
CA LYS A 29 -16.32 18.36 -13.13
C LYS A 29 -15.88 17.08 -12.41
N TYR A 30 -14.59 16.89 -12.20
CA TYR A 30 -14.04 15.61 -11.74
C TYR A 30 -13.64 15.59 -10.27
N PHE A 31 -13.37 16.73 -9.62
CA PHE A 31 -12.95 16.76 -8.20
C PHE A 31 -14.12 17.08 -7.26
N THR A 32 -14.13 16.46 -6.09
CA THR A 32 -15.09 16.82 -5.03
C THR A 32 -14.83 18.23 -4.49
N PRO A 33 -15.83 18.95 -3.97
CA PRO A 33 -15.65 20.30 -3.41
C PRO A 33 -14.62 20.38 -2.28
N ASP A 34 -14.41 19.26 -1.58
CA ASP A 34 -13.49 19.06 -0.46
C ASP A 34 -12.31 18.14 -0.79
N ALA A 35 -11.97 18.04 -2.08
CA ALA A 35 -10.88 17.20 -2.53
C ALA A 35 -9.53 17.64 -1.95
N SER A 36 -8.66 16.68 -1.67
CA SER A 36 -7.28 16.94 -1.25
C SER A 36 -6.28 16.69 -2.36
N PHE A 37 -5.19 17.44 -2.33
CA PHE A 37 -4.07 17.30 -3.23
C PHE A 37 -2.78 17.29 -2.41
N THR A 38 -1.93 16.30 -2.68
CA THR A 38 -0.62 16.13 -2.06
C THR A 38 0.41 15.99 -3.17
N HIS A 39 1.38 16.90 -3.15
CA HIS A 39 2.52 16.94 -4.06
C HIS A 39 3.77 17.21 -3.23
N PRO A 40 4.98 16.81 -3.68
CA PRO A 40 6.20 17.00 -2.88
C PRO A 40 6.48 18.45 -2.41
N PHE A 41 5.90 19.45 -3.07
CA PHE A 41 6.11 20.86 -2.78
C PHE A 41 4.92 21.57 -2.14
N CYS A 42 3.73 20.98 -2.19
CA CYS A 42 2.53 21.62 -1.67
C CYS A 42 1.44 20.61 -1.35
N GLN A 43 0.55 21.02 -0.45
CA GLN A 43 -0.57 20.21 -0.01
C GLN A 43 -1.78 21.11 0.26
N THR A 44 -2.99 20.60 0.04
CA THR A 44 -4.23 21.36 0.28
C THR A 44 -5.03 20.87 1.49
N TRP A 45 -4.76 19.67 2.00
CA TRP A 45 -5.63 18.96 2.96
C TRP A 45 -7.07 18.77 2.43
N SER A 46 -7.95 18.15 3.21
CA SER A 46 -9.38 17.93 2.85
C SER A 46 -10.27 18.73 3.78
N PHE A 47 -10.99 19.71 3.23
CA PHE A 47 -12.00 20.49 3.93
C PHE A 47 -12.94 21.14 2.92
N ASN A 48 -14.14 21.58 3.34
CA ASN A 48 -15.10 22.16 2.40
C ASN A 48 -14.52 23.40 1.70
N GLY A 49 -14.40 23.34 0.37
CA GLY A 49 -13.82 24.39 -0.46
C GLY A 49 -12.32 24.23 -0.75
N SER A 50 -11.64 23.20 -0.24
CA SER A 50 -10.22 22.91 -0.54
C SER A 50 -9.95 22.77 -2.03
N ARG A 51 -10.96 22.42 -2.85
CA ARG A 51 -10.87 22.42 -4.32
C ARG A 51 -10.40 23.76 -4.90
N LYS A 52 -10.67 24.90 -4.25
CA LYS A 52 -10.17 26.23 -4.68
C LYS A 52 -8.65 26.36 -4.57
N LEU A 53 -8.02 25.64 -3.63
CA LEU A 53 -6.57 25.56 -3.53
C LEU A 53 -6.00 24.74 -4.68
N ILE A 54 -6.66 23.63 -5.06
CA ILE A 54 -6.30 22.82 -6.21
C ILE A 54 -6.32 23.67 -7.50
N HIS A 55 -7.37 24.46 -7.71
CA HIS A 55 -7.43 25.44 -8.81
C HIS A 55 -6.21 26.37 -8.83
N SER A 56 -5.86 26.97 -7.68
CA SER A 56 -4.72 27.87 -7.57
C SER A 56 -3.38 27.18 -7.89
N ILE A 57 -3.21 25.92 -7.45
CA ILE A 57 -2.01 25.13 -7.70
C ILE A 57 -1.86 24.80 -9.19
N PHE A 58 -2.91 24.26 -9.81
CA PHE A 58 -2.88 23.91 -11.23
C PHE A 58 -2.68 25.13 -12.14
N LYS A 59 -3.28 26.27 -11.78
CA LYS A 59 -3.04 27.55 -12.44
C LYS A 59 -1.59 28.01 -12.30
N TRP A 60 -1.02 27.90 -11.10
CA TRP A 60 0.39 28.23 -10.86
C TRP A 60 1.33 27.32 -11.67
N TYR A 61 1.04 26.02 -11.75
CA TYR A 61 1.82 25.08 -12.56
C TYR A 61 1.79 25.44 -14.05
N LYS A 62 0.64 25.87 -14.57
CA LYS A 62 0.51 26.37 -15.95
C LYS A 62 1.32 27.65 -16.18
N ILE A 63 1.33 28.57 -15.20
CA ILE A 63 2.15 29.79 -15.27
C ILE A 63 3.64 29.44 -15.31
N MET A 64 4.10 28.51 -14.47
CA MET A 64 5.52 28.11 -14.42
C MET A 64 5.97 27.33 -15.64
N SER A 65 5.10 26.47 -16.19
CA SER A 65 5.40 25.62 -17.34
C SER A 65 4.23 25.65 -18.33
N PRO A 66 4.12 26.70 -19.18
CA PRO A 66 2.97 26.85 -20.09
C PRO A 66 2.85 25.74 -21.13
N LYS A 67 3.99 25.17 -21.53
CA LYS A 67 4.09 24.02 -22.42
C LYS A 67 4.64 22.85 -21.64
N ILE A 68 3.86 21.79 -21.55
CA ILE A 68 4.19 20.56 -20.85
C ILE A 68 3.98 19.42 -21.83
N ASP A 69 4.99 18.57 -21.96
CA ASP A 69 4.83 17.28 -22.61
C ASP A 69 4.55 16.23 -21.54
N LEU A 70 3.49 15.44 -21.72
CA LEU A 70 2.99 14.47 -20.76
C LEU A 70 2.55 13.22 -21.49
N GLN A 71 2.94 12.08 -20.95
CA GLN A 71 2.54 10.76 -21.40
C GLN A 71 2.05 9.95 -20.19
N VAL A 72 0.85 9.39 -20.31
CA VAL A 72 0.35 8.38 -19.37
C VAL A 72 0.89 7.02 -19.82
N ASN A 73 1.76 6.42 -19.01
CA ASN A 73 2.42 5.15 -19.34
C ASN A 73 1.56 3.94 -18.96
N SER A 74 0.85 4.03 -17.84
CA SER A 74 -0.01 2.94 -17.34
C SER A 74 -1.12 3.49 -16.46
N VAL A 75 -2.23 2.75 -16.44
CA VAL A 75 -3.38 2.97 -15.57
C VAL A 75 -3.74 1.65 -14.92
N ALA A 76 -3.89 1.62 -13.60
CA ALA A 76 -4.36 0.46 -12.86
C ALA A 76 -5.46 0.88 -11.89
N TYR A 77 -6.59 0.18 -11.92
CA TYR A 77 -7.75 0.49 -11.08
C TYR A 77 -8.01 -0.63 -10.08
N ASP A 78 -8.00 -0.27 -8.81
CA ASP A 78 -8.45 -1.10 -7.70
C ASP A 78 -9.92 -0.76 -7.42
N GLU A 79 -10.82 -1.59 -7.94
CA GLU A 79 -12.26 -1.39 -7.80
C GLU A 79 -12.75 -1.62 -6.36
N ALA A 80 -12.10 -2.50 -5.60
CA ALA A 80 -12.51 -2.81 -4.23
C ALA A 80 -12.30 -1.61 -3.30
N ASN A 81 -11.18 -0.89 -3.49
CA ASN A 81 -10.82 0.27 -2.68
C ASN A 81 -11.12 1.61 -3.37
N LEU A 82 -11.60 1.59 -4.62
CA LEU A 82 -11.83 2.78 -5.45
C LEU A 82 -10.56 3.63 -5.64
N ILE A 83 -9.42 2.98 -5.90
CA ILE A 83 -8.12 3.65 -6.06
C ILE A 83 -7.64 3.49 -7.50
N LEU A 84 -7.22 4.59 -8.10
CA LEU A 84 -6.67 4.61 -9.44
C LEU A 84 -5.20 5.02 -9.39
N TYR A 85 -4.34 4.17 -9.93
CA TYR A 85 -2.90 4.37 -10.02
C TYR A 85 -2.54 4.74 -11.46
N LEU A 86 -1.80 5.83 -11.62
CA LEU A 86 -1.30 6.28 -12.90
C LEU A 86 0.20 6.44 -12.84
N THR A 87 0.91 5.85 -13.78
CA THR A 87 2.32 6.18 -14.00
C THR A 87 2.42 7.17 -15.15
N ILE A 88 3.01 8.33 -14.89
CA ILE A 88 3.04 9.46 -15.81
C ILE A 88 4.50 9.86 -16.03
N THR A 89 4.90 10.04 -17.28
CA THR A 89 6.15 10.72 -17.64
C THR A 89 5.80 12.12 -18.08
N GLN A 90 6.47 13.12 -17.51
CA GLN A 90 6.23 14.51 -17.81
C GLN A 90 7.55 15.24 -17.98
N THR A 91 7.63 16.10 -19.00
CA THR A 91 8.76 17.01 -19.18
C THR A 91 8.33 18.41 -18.78
N PHE A 92 8.82 18.87 -17.64
CA PHE A 92 8.58 20.24 -17.17
C PHE A 92 9.65 21.19 -17.68
N ALA A 93 9.23 22.37 -18.14
CA ALA A 93 10.10 23.44 -18.57
C ALA A 93 9.71 24.73 -17.85
N ILE A 94 10.57 25.20 -16.93
CA ILE A 94 10.33 26.44 -16.21
C ILE A 94 10.67 27.60 -17.14
N TRP A 95 9.66 28.35 -17.59
CA TRP A 95 9.81 29.27 -18.73
C TRP A 95 10.85 30.39 -18.52
N PHE A 96 11.07 30.80 -17.27
CA PHE A 96 11.99 31.89 -16.92
C PHE A 96 13.41 31.39 -16.56
N ILE A 97 13.64 30.07 -16.55
CA ILE A 97 14.98 29.51 -16.34
C ILE A 97 15.51 29.02 -17.70
N PRO A 98 16.54 29.68 -18.27
CA PRO A 98 17.03 29.31 -19.59
C PRO A 98 17.56 27.88 -19.61
N PHE A 99 17.23 27.14 -20.66
CA PHE A 99 17.63 25.73 -20.89
C PHE A 99 17.14 24.71 -19.85
N HIS A 100 16.21 25.07 -18.97
CA HIS A 100 15.65 24.12 -18.01
C HIS A 100 14.64 23.18 -18.67
N ARG A 101 14.99 21.90 -18.76
CA ARG A 101 14.05 20.80 -19.05
C ARG A 101 14.32 19.63 -18.11
N SER A 102 13.30 19.24 -17.36
CA SER A 102 13.41 18.16 -16.39
C SER A 102 12.39 17.08 -16.76
N PRO A 103 12.81 16.01 -17.46
CA PRO A 103 11.99 14.83 -17.62
C PRO A 103 11.89 14.12 -16.28
N VAL A 104 10.67 13.95 -15.80
CA VAL A 104 10.36 13.30 -14.53
C VAL A 104 9.32 12.22 -14.75
N THR A 105 9.41 11.16 -13.96
CA THR A 105 8.38 10.14 -13.88
C THR A 105 7.78 10.19 -12.49
N LEU A 106 6.46 10.19 -12.43
CA LEU A 106 5.70 10.21 -11.18
C LEU A 106 4.62 9.12 -11.21
N THR A 107 4.24 8.66 -10.02
CA THR A 107 3.07 7.82 -9.83
C THR A 107 2.00 8.62 -9.11
N THR A 108 0.89 8.89 -9.78
CA THR A 108 -0.26 9.55 -9.16
C THR A 108 -1.22 8.49 -8.62
N VAL A 109 -1.58 8.63 -7.36
CA VAL A 109 -2.60 7.82 -6.69
C VAL A 109 -3.84 8.68 -6.52
N LEU A 110 -4.94 8.29 -7.15
CA LEU A 110 -6.23 8.96 -7.04
C LEU A 110 -7.18 8.11 -6.21
N HIS A 111 -7.68 8.67 -5.12
CA HIS A 111 -8.80 8.07 -4.39
C HIS A 111 -10.10 8.59 -4.99
N LEU A 112 -10.94 7.67 -5.45
CA LEU A 112 -12.22 7.95 -6.06
C LEU A 112 -13.35 7.77 -5.05
N VAL A 113 -14.42 8.54 -5.24
CA VAL A 113 -15.69 8.36 -4.54
C VAL A 113 -16.83 8.37 -5.56
N ARG A 114 -17.89 7.62 -5.27
CA ARG A 114 -19.10 7.69 -6.09
C ARG A 114 -19.92 8.92 -5.68
N SER A 115 -20.32 9.70 -6.66
CA SER A 115 -21.20 10.84 -6.46
C SER A 115 -22.53 10.37 -5.85
N PRO A 116 -23.09 11.10 -4.87
CA PRO A 116 -24.42 10.83 -4.33
C PRO A 116 -25.54 11.11 -5.35
N SER A 117 -25.22 11.70 -6.50
CA SER A 117 -26.13 11.93 -7.62
C SER A 117 -26.71 10.61 -8.19
N PRO A 118 -27.94 10.62 -8.75
CA PRO A 118 -28.51 9.46 -9.45
C PRO A 118 -27.60 8.86 -10.52
N SER A 119 -26.73 9.69 -11.13
CA SER A 119 -25.80 9.27 -12.16
C SER A 119 -24.60 8.45 -11.65
N LYS A 120 -24.42 8.30 -10.32
CA LYS A 120 -23.37 7.49 -9.65
C LYS A 120 -21.95 7.66 -10.22
N LYS A 121 -21.61 8.84 -10.73
CA LYS A 121 -20.32 9.13 -11.37
C LYS A 121 -19.17 9.08 -10.36
N TYR A 122 -18.02 8.58 -10.79
CA TYR A 122 -16.78 8.67 -10.02
C TYR A 122 -16.26 10.10 -10.01
N LEU A 123 -15.88 10.56 -8.82
CA LEU A 123 -15.22 11.83 -8.55
C LEU A 123 -13.90 11.58 -7.81
N ILE A 124 -12.92 12.44 -8.04
CA ILE A 124 -11.62 12.43 -7.38
C ILE A 124 -11.77 13.12 -6.03
N ARG A 125 -11.54 12.36 -4.96
CA ARG A 125 -11.56 12.81 -3.57
C ARG A 125 -10.17 13.22 -3.09
N SER A 126 -9.15 12.50 -3.55
CA SER A 126 -7.77 12.79 -3.21
C SER A 126 -6.87 12.49 -4.37
N GLN A 127 -5.86 13.33 -4.57
CA GLN A 127 -4.76 13.10 -5.49
C GLN A 127 -3.45 13.17 -4.72
N ASN A 128 -2.63 12.13 -4.84
CA ASN A 128 -1.29 12.07 -4.25
C ASN A 128 -0.27 11.77 -5.34
N ASP A 129 0.64 12.71 -5.59
CA ASP A 129 1.66 12.60 -6.62
C ASP A 129 3.00 12.15 -6.01
N LEU A 130 3.38 10.91 -6.29
CA LEU A 130 4.59 10.29 -5.76
C LEU A 130 5.74 10.43 -6.76
N TYR A 131 6.74 11.23 -6.38
CA TYR A 131 7.97 11.40 -7.14
C TYR A 131 9.08 10.51 -6.57
N GLN A 132 9.96 10.02 -7.44
CA GLN A 132 11.21 9.42 -6.98
C GLN A 132 12.13 10.51 -6.40
N VAL A 133 12.87 10.15 -5.35
CA VAL A 133 13.72 11.09 -4.59
C VAL A 133 14.78 11.74 -5.49
N ASP A 134 15.32 11.02 -6.46
CA ASP A 134 16.29 11.58 -7.42
C ASP A 134 15.65 12.61 -8.35
N GLN A 135 14.38 12.42 -8.73
CA GLN A 135 13.62 13.36 -9.55
C GLN A 135 13.32 14.65 -8.78
N PHE A 136 13.05 14.53 -7.48
CA PHE A 136 12.88 15.67 -6.57
C PHE A 136 14.15 16.55 -6.52
N VAL A 137 15.34 15.96 -6.41
CA VAL A 137 16.59 16.74 -6.30
C VAL A 137 16.92 17.47 -7.60
N ARG A 138 16.52 16.95 -8.77
CA ARG A 138 16.75 17.60 -10.08
C ARG A 138 16.10 18.98 -10.20
N PHE A 139 15.03 19.25 -9.44
CA PHE A 139 14.39 20.57 -9.45
C PHE A 139 15.23 21.66 -8.77
N PHE A 140 16.06 21.31 -7.78
CA PHE A 140 16.91 22.27 -7.06
C PHE A 140 18.38 22.26 -7.50
N LEU A 141 18.85 21.13 -8.02
CA LEU A 141 20.21 20.95 -8.51
C LEU A 141 20.17 20.40 -9.95
N PRO A 142 19.95 21.28 -10.95
CA PRO A 142 19.92 20.87 -12.35
C PRO A 142 21.32 20.41 -12.83
N TRP A 143 21.45 20.00 -14.09
CA TRP A 143 22.71 19.53 -14.71
C TRP A 143 23.30 18.23 -14.14
N GLY A 144 22.50 17.39 -13.49
CA GLY A 144 22.91 16.04 -13.08
C GLY A 144 23.77 15.98 -11.82
N ILE A 145 24.05 17.12 -11.18
CA ILE A 145 24.74 17.18 -9.88
C ILE A 145 23.88 16.48 -8.82
N GLY A 146 22.58 16.81 -8.78
CA GLY A 146 21.62 16.21 -7.85
C GLY A 146 21.53 14.69 -7.95
N SER A 147 21.37 14.17 -9.18
CA SER A 147 21.28 12.71 -9.41
C SER A 147 22.57 11.99 -9.02
N THR A 148 23.73 12.60 -9.23
CA THR A 148 25.03 12.01 -8.88
C THR A 148 25.19 11.89 -7.37
N LEU A 149 24.84 12.93 -6.61
CA LEU A 149 24.89 12.91 -5.15
C LEU A 149 23.93 11.88 -4.54
N VAL A 150 22.69 11.82 -5.05
CA VAL A 150 21.72 10.80 -4.62
C VAL A 150 22.20 9.39 -4.95
N SER A 151 22.79 9.19 -6.12
CA SER A 151 23.32 7.89 -6.52
C SER A 151 24.51 7.47 -5.66
N LEU A 152 25.41 8.40 -5.33
CA LEU A 152 26.53 8.14 -4.43
C LEU A 152 26.03 7.79 -3.02
N TRP A 153 25.03 8.52 -2.53
CA TRP A 153 24.38 8.22 -1.26
C TRP A 153 23.73 6.83 -1.26
N HIS A 154 22.98 6.48 -2.31
CA HIS A 154 22.38 5.14 -2.45
C HIS A 154 23.45 4.04 -2.48
N ALA A 155 24.56 4.25 -3.20
CA ALA A 155 25.67 3.31 -3.24
C ALA A 155 26.30 3.12 -1.85
N TRP A 156 26.53 4.22 -1.14
CA TRP A 156 27.06 4.21 0.22
C TRP A 156 26.10 3.47 1.17
N ALA A 157 24.82 3.83 1.19
CA ALA A 157 23.81 3.18 2.03
C ALA A 157 23.72 1.68 1.73
N THR A 158 23.71 1.28 0.45
CA THR A 158 23.67 -0.13 0.04
C THR A 158 24.92 -0.89 0.53
N PHE A 159 26.10 -0.30 0.40
CA PHE A 159 27.34 -0.89 0.90
C PHE A 159 27.26 -1.18 2.40
N PHE A 160 26.79 -0.21 3.21
CA PHE A 160 26.62 -0.42 4.64
C PHE A 160 25.54 -1.45 4.97
N CYS A 161 24.39 -1.46 4.27
CA CYS A 161 23.37 -2.49 4.47
C CYS A 161 23.93 -3.90 4.24
N VAL A 162 24.71 -4.10 3.18
CA VAL A 162 25.34 -5.39 2.89
C VAL A 162 26.36 -5.74 3.96
N VAL A 163 27.32 -4.85 4.27
CA VAL A 163 28.38 -5.10 5.25
C VAL A 163 27.78 -5.38 6.64
N LEU A 164 26.81 -4.58 7.10
CA LEU A 164 26.16 -4.77 8.38
C LEU A 164 25.35 -6.06 8.41
N ALA A 165 24.70 -6.46 7.30
CA ALA A 165 24.01 -7.75 7.22
C ALA A 165 24.98 -8.92 7.41
N TRP A 166 26.20 -8.84 6.85
CA TRP A 166 27.24 -9.85 7.08
C TRP A 166 27.74 -9.87 8.54
N ILE A 167 27.99 -8.69 9.12
CA ILE A 167 28.46 -8.56 10.50
C ILE A 167 27.40 -9.07 11.50
N LEU A 168 26.13 -8.75 11.26
CA LEU A 168 25.00 -9.10 12.12
C LEU A 168 24.34 -10.44 11.76
N ALA A 169 24.85 -11.17 10.75
CA ALA A 169 24.37 -12.50 10.38
C ALA A 169 24.31 -13.51 11.55
N PRO A 170 25.25 -13.52 12.51
CA PRO A 170 25.15 -14.39 13.68
C PRO A 170 23.90 -14.09 14.52
N PHE A 171 23.55 -12.81 14.66
CA PHE A 171 22.37 -12.38 15.41
C PHE A 171 21.07 -12.81 14.70
N LEU A 172 20.99 -12.63 13.38
CA LEU A 172 19.87 -13.13 12.56
C LEU A 172 19.70 -14.66 12.65
N ARG A 173 20.80 -15.41 12.69
CA ARG A 173 20.74 -16.88 12.87
C ARG A 173 20.22 -17.28 14.25
N LEU A 174 20.58 -16.53 15.29
CA LEU A 174 20.03 -16.75 16.64
C LEU A 174 18.53 -16.48 16.68
N GLU A 175 18.09 -15.38 16.07
CA GLU A 175 16.66 -15.07 15.94
C GLU A 175 15.91 -16.18 15.16
N GLN A 176 16.48 -16.66 14.06
CA GLN A 176 15.90 -17.76 13.28
C GLN A 176 15.82 -19.05 14.10
N ALA A 177 16.89 -19.40 14.84
CA ALA A 177 16.88 -20.58 15.71
C ALA A 177 15.83 -20.47 16.82
N TRP A 178 15.58 -19.26 17.35
CA TRP A 178 14.49 -19.02 18.30
C TRP A 178 13.12 -19.10 17.64
N ALA A 179 12.97 -18.65 16.40
CA ALA A 179 11.73 -18.80 15.63
C ALA A 179 11.41 -20.28 15.36
N GLU A 180 12.39 -21.07 14.94
CA GLU A 180 12.25 -22.52 14.69
C GLU A 180 11.89 -23.31 15.97
N ARG A 181 12.44 -22.91 17.13
CA ARG A 181 12.06 -23.51 18.42
C ARG A 181 10.60 -23.23 18.79
N ARG A 182 10.08 -22.05 18.45
CA ARG A 182 8.66 -21.69 18.69
C ARG A 182 7.72 -22.54 17.85
N THR A 183 8.01 -22.73 16.56
CA THR A 183 7.18 -23.55 15.67
C THR A 183 7.25 -25.03 16.02
N THR A 184 8.46 -25.56 16.23
CA THR A 184 8.66 -26.97 16.61
C THR A 184 7.98 -27.31 17.94
N GLY A 185 8.05 -26.41 18.93
CA GLY A 185 7.34 -26.57 20.20
C GLY A 185 5.82 -26.63 20.04
N ALA A 186 5.27 -25.75 19.19
CA ALA A 186 3.84 -25.74 18.88
C ALA A 186 3.40 -27.02 18.15
N GLU A 187 4.16 -27.46 17.14
CA GLU A 187 3.88 -28.70 16.39
C GLU A 187 3.98 -29.94 17.28
N THR A 188 5.00 -30.03 18.14
CA THR A 188 5.16 -31.15 19.09
C THR A 188 4.01 -31.19 20.10
N GLY A 189 3.58 -30.03 20.60
CA GLY A 189 2.42 -29.92 21.48
C GLY A 189 1.12 -30.38 20.82
N LEU A 190 0.90 -29.97 19.56
CA LEU A 190 -0.24 -30.42 18.76
C LEU A 190 -0.20 -31.94 18.53
N MET A 191 0.94 -32.48 18.11
CA MET A 191 1.09 -33.91 17.79
C MET A 191 0.88 -34.80 19.02
N LYS A 192 1.38 -34.39 20.19
CA LYS A 192 1.14 -35.08 21.46
C LYS A 192 -0.33 -35.04 21.89
N THR A 193 -1.03 -33.98 21.50
CA THR A 193 -2.46 -33.85 21.80
C THR A 193 -3.29 -34.73 20.88
N VAL A 194 -3.00 -34.73 19.58
CA VAL A 194 -3.63 -35.61 18.59
C VAL A 194 -3.42 -37.08 18.96
N SER A 195 -2.19 -37.48 19.33
CA SER A 195 -1.93 -38.88 19.72
C SER A 195 -2.68 -39.29 20.98
N ARG A 196 -2.86 -38.38 21.96
CA ARG A 196 -3.66 -38.63 23.15
C ARG A 196 -5.15 -38.81 22.81
N ILE A 197 -5.68 -38.01 21.89
CA ILE A 197 -7.06 -38.15 21.39
C ILE A 197 -7.22 -39.50 20.67
N GLU A 198 -6.25 -39.87 19.84
CA GLU A 198 -6.27 -41.14 19.11
C GLU A 198 -6.16 -42.34 20.05
N GLU A 199 -5.34 -42.27 21.10
CA GLU A 199 -5.27 -43.30 22.14
C GLU A 199 -6.59 -43.42 22.92
N MET A 200 -7.25 -42.31 23.24
CA MET A 200 -8.58 -42.32 23.85
C MET A 200 -9.63 -42.95 22.92
N ARG A 201 -9.61 -42.62 21.63
CA ARG A 201 -10.48 -43.24 20.62
C ARG A 201 -10.25 -44.74 20.54
N MET A 202 -8.99 -45.19 20.50
CA MET A 202 -8.64 -46.61 20.43
C MET A 202 -9.03 -47.37 21.71
N ARG A 203 -8.97 -46.73 22.89
CA ARG A 203 -9.44 -47.30 24.16
C ARG A 203 -10.98 -47.33 24.27
N GLY A 204 -11.68 -46.34 23.70
CA GLY A 204 -13.14 -46.30 23.62
C GLY A 204 -13.74 -47.37 22.70
N LEU A 205 -13.07 -47.68 21.59
CA LEU A 205 -13.45 -48.75 20.66
C LEU A 205 -13.42 -50.16 21.28
N GLY A 206 -12.75 -50.36 22.41
CA GLY A 206 -12.74 -51.62 23.15
C GLY A 206 -13.94 -51.84 24.08
N ARG A 207 -14.82 -50.84 24.27
CA ARG A 207 -15.86 -50.88 25.30
C ARG A 207 -17.16 -50.22 24.81
N ASN A 208 -17.93 -51.04 24.10
CA ASN A 208 -19.33 -50.87 23.65
C ASN A 208 -19.53 -50.31 22.23
N GLY A 209 -20.19 -51.14 21.41
CA GLY A 209 -20.54 -50.87 20.04
C GLY A 209 -21.70 -49.88 19.86
N GLU A 210 -21.63 -49.23 18.70
CA GLU A 210 -22.72 -48.73 17.82
C GLU A 210 -23.73 -47.69 18.32
N ALA A 211 -23.80 -47.31 19.60
CA ALA A 211 -24.72 -46.25 20.05
C ALA A 211 -24.07 -44.88 20.36
N ALA A 212 -22.74 -44.77 20.42
CA ALA A 212 -22.03 -43.59 20.95
C ALA A 212 -21.55 -42.56 19.91
N ARG A 213 -21.75 -42.80 18.60
CA ARG A 213 -21.13 -42.01 17.52
C ARG A 213 -21.54 -40.53 17.49
N GLY A 214 -22.79 -40.19 17.82
CA GLY A 214 -23.27 -38.79 17.73
C GLY A 214 -22.93 -37.90 18.92
N GLY A 215 -22.76 -38.47 20.12
CA GLY A 215 -22.39 -37.73 21.33
C GLY A 215 -20.88 -37.56 21.49
N GLU A 216 -20.09 -38.56 21.07
CA GLU A 216 -18.63 -38.49 21.10
C GLU A 216 -18.05 -37.50 20.10
N GLU A 217 -18.64 -37.33 18.90
CA GLU A 217 -18.18 -36.32 17.93
C GLU A 217 -18.40 -34.89 18.43
N ALA A 218 -19.52 -34.62 19.11
CA ALA A 218 -19.78 -33.32 19.71
C ALA A 218 -18.85 -33.03 20.89
N ALA A 219 -18.62 -34.01 21.76
CA ALA A 219 -17.68 -33.88 22.88
C ALA A 219 -16.22 -33.75 22.40
N ALA A 220 -15.84 -34.44 21.32
CA ALA A 220 -14.54 -34.32 20.68
C ALA A 220 -14.36 -32.95 20.01
N ALA A 221 -15.40 -32.40 19.39
CA ALA A 221 -15.37 -31.05 18.82
C ALA A 221 -15.23 -29.97 19.91
N GLU A 222 -15.97 -30.09 21.01
CA GLU A 222 -15.90 -29.16 22.15
C GLU A 222 -14.53 -29.20 22.85
N THR A 223 -13.95 -30.40 23.03
CA THR A 223 -12.58 -30.53 23.55
C THR A 223 -11.52 -30.01 22.57
N LEU A 224 -11.71 -30.16 21.26
CA LEU A 224 -10.82 -29.57 20.26
C LEU A 224 -10.88 -28.04 20.25
N GLU A 225 -12.06 -27.44 20.43
CA GLU A 225 -12.19 -25.98 20.57
C GLU A 225 -11.54 -25.45 21.85
N ASP A 226 -11.71 -26.13 22.98
CA ASP A 226 -11.08 -25.75 24.25
C ASP A 226 -9.54 -25.84 24.17
N ILE A 227 -9.03 -26.91 23.53
CA ILE A 227 -7.60 -27.09 23.25
C ILE A 227 -7.08 -26.02 22.29
N ALA A 228 -7.83 -25.69 21.23
CA ALA A 228 -7.49 -24.62 20.31
C ALA A 228 -7.44 -23.26 21.02
N GLY A 229 -8.32 -23.04 22.00
CA GLY A 229 -8.30 -21.90 22.90
C GLY A 229 -7.01 -21.82 23.72
N HIS A 230 -6.62 -22.91 24.37
CA HIS A 230 -5.42 -22.98 25.20
C HIS A 230 -4.11 -22.76 24.41
N VAL A 231 -3.99 -23.34 23.20
CA VAL A 231 -2.83 -23.12 22.32
C VAL A 231 -2.77 -21.67 21.86
N ARG A 232 -3.91 -21.05 21.58
CA ARG A 232 -4.00 -19.64 21.16
C ARG A 232 -3.62 -18.67 22.28
N VAL A 233 -3.97 -18.99 23.53
CA VAL A 233 -3.59 -18.20 24.72
C VAL A 233 -2.09 -18.33 25.00
N SER A 234 -1.55 -19.56 25.02
CA SER A 234 -0.13 -19.80 25.25
C SER A 234 0.75 -19.15 24.16
N GLY A 235 0.34 -19.23 22.89
CA GLY A 235 1.03 -18.54 21.80
C GLY A 235 1.02 -17.01 21.96
N ARG A 236 -0.07 -16.44 22.45
CA ARG A 236 -0.18 -14.99 22.72
C ARG A 236 0.69 -14.52 23.87
N GLU A 237 0.77 -15.29 24.96
CA GLU A 237 1.63 -14.95 26.10
C GLU A 237 3.11 -14.99 25.71
N THR A 238 3.50 -16.01 24.95
CA THR A 238 4.87 -16.15 24.45
C THR A 238 5.24 -15.00 23.50
N ASP A 239 4.32 -14.59 22.63
CA ASP A 239 4.52 -13.45 21.72
C ASP A 239 4.58 -12.11 22.46
N ALA A 240 3.77 -11.94 23.52
CA ALA A 240 3.79 -10.75 24.36
C ALA A 240 5.11 -10.61 25.15
N GLU A 241 5.66 -11.71 25.65
CA GLU A 241 6.92 -11.71 26.39
C GLU A 241 8.13 -11.41 25.50
N VAL A 242 8.13 -11.92 24.26
CA VAL A 242 9.14 -11.60 23.25
C VAL A 242 9.06 -10.13 22.82
N ARG A 243 7.85 -9.59 22.60
CA ARG A 243 7.67 -8.15 22.28
C ARG A 243 8.21 -7.26 23.39
N LYS A 244 8.00 -7.66 24.65
CA LYS A 244 8.51 -6.95 25.84
C LYS A 244 10.04 -6.98 25.93
N LEU A 245 10.66 -8.12 25.61
CA LEU A 245 12.13 -8.27 25.56
C LEU A 245 12.77 -7.50 24.40
N MET A 246 12.08 -7.40 23.26
CA MET A 246 12.56 -6.73 22.04
C MET A 246 12.21 -5.23 22.00
N GLY A 247 11.54 -4.71 23.03
CA GLY A 247 11.18 -3.28 23.13
C GLY A 247 10.12 -2.81 22.13
N PHE A 248 9.42 -3.72 21.45
CA PHE A 248 8.34 -3.37 20.52
C PHE A 248 7.03 -3.17 21.30
N GLY A 249 6.53 -1.93 21.28
CA GLY A 249 5.23 -1.57 21.86
C GLY A 249 4.07 -2.33 21.20
N SER A 250 3.03 -2.60 21.99
CA SER A 250 1.84 -3.34 21.56
C SER A 250 1.01 -2.56 20.53
N GLU A 251 1.21 -2.83 19.24
CA GLU A 251 0.21 -2.49 18.20
C GLU A 251 -0.71 -3.69 17.91
N GLY A 252 -2.01 -3.39 17.90
CA GLY A 252 -3.11 -4.35 17.84
C GLY A 252 -3.19 -5.12 16.53
N ALA A 253 -3.65 -6.37 16.64
CA ALA A 253 -3.89 -7.27 15.52
C ALA A 253 -5.04 -6.76 14.64
N GLY A 254 -4.70 -6.13 13.52
CA GLY A 254 -5.61 -5.90 12.39
C GLY A 254 -5.59 -7.10 11.44
N ASP A 255 -6.78 -7.65 11.20
CA ASP A 255 -7.10 -8.70 10.23
C ASP A 255 -6.53 -8.37 8.83
N LYS A 256 -5.71 -9.26 8.27
CA LYS A 256 -5.16 -9.14 6.91
C LYS A 256 -5.64 -10.32 6.07
N THR A 257 -6.84 -10.19 5.52
CA THR A 257 -7.35 -11.14 4.52
C THR A 257 -7.98 -10.38 3.36
N GLN A 258 -7.18 -10.04 2.33
CA GLN A 258 -7.64 -9.96 0.92
C GLN A 258 -6.44 -9.64 0.01
N PHE A 259 -6.03 -10.60 -0.82
CA PHE A 259 -5.25 -10.33 -2.02
C PHE A 259 -6.22 -10.37 -3.20
N GLY A 260 -6.55 -9.18 -3.72
CA GLY A 260 -7.36 -9.03 -4.93
C GLY A 260 -6.54 -9.35 -6.19
N SER A 261 -7.19 -9.95 -7.18
CA SER A 261 -6.60 -10.27 -8.49
C SER A 261 -6.32 -8.98 -9.28
N MET A 262 -5.04 -8.70 -9.52
CA MET A 262 -4.56 -7.55 -10.31
C MET A 262 -4.64 -7.87 -11.81
N GLN A 263 -5.44 -7.10 -12.56
CA GLN A 263 -5.40 -7.11 -14.02
C GLN A 263 -4.52 -5.96 -14.52
N VAL A 264 -3.42 -6.32 -15.17
CA VAL A 264 -2.53 -5.36 -15.85
C VAL A 264 -2.98 -5.27 -17.30
N VAL A 265 -3.61 -4.15 -17.67
CA VAL A 265 -3.93 -3.85 -19.07
C VAL A 265 -2.83 -2.94 -19.63
N ARG A 266 -2.12 -3.41 -20.66
CA ARG A 266 -1.17 -2.58 -21.40
C ARG A 266 -1.93 -1.74 -22.42
N PRO A 267 -1.70 -0.43 -22.52
CA PRO A 267 -2.29 0.38 -23.59
C PRO A 267 -1.64 0.02 -24.94
N ASN A 268 -2.47 -0.01 -25.99
CA ASN A 268 -2.04 -0.03 -27.39
C ASN A 268 -1.47 1.33 -27.81
#